data_AF-A0A2E7DCK7-F1
#
_entry.id   AF-A0A2E7DCK7-F1
#
_cell.length_a   1.000
_cell.length_b   1.000
_cell.length_c   1.000
_cell.angle_alpha   90.00
_cell.angle_beta   90.00
_cell.angle_gamma   90.00
#
_symmetry.space_group_name_H-M   'P 1'
#
loop_
_entity.id
_entity.type
_entity.pdbx_description
1 polymer ?
#
loop_
_entity_poly.entity_id
_entity_poly.type
_entity_poly.pdbx_seq_one_letter_code
_entity_poly.pdbx_strand_id
1 'polypeptide(L)'
;MSIQGTADYKFVYIRKAHPGDIKPIAENIRDIDAFECDRCASLPPDACMEKGLKEDMETYSIVEKETKEPLAMFGVGSCAPHEVCYLWMLAVKGFVKKCGAEFIKTSKEYVRRFVDHYGPCMNLIARKNTSSKRWLKFCGAVFLPVNEEFEMFVIV
;
A
#
# COMPACT_ATOMS: atom_id res chain seq x y z
N MET A 1 7.16 6.73 -17.41
CA MET A 1 8.18 5.66 -17.61
C MET A 1 8.06 4.78 -16.38
N SER A 2 7.62 3.53 -16.48
CA SER A 2 7.36 2.72 -15.29
C SER A 2 8.67 2.37 -14.56
N ILE A 3 8.63 2.30 -13.23
CA ILE A 3 9.75 1.86 -12.42
C ILE A 3 9.95 0.37 -12.68
N GLN A 4 10.92 0.01 -13.53
CA GLN A 4 11.25 -1.38 -13.80
C GLN A 4 12.05 -1.98 -12.64
N GLY A 5 11.55 -3.11 -12.14
CA GLY A 5 12.21 -3.93 -11.12
C GLY A 5 11.19 -4.87 -10.49
N THR A 6 11.19 -6.13 -10.90
CA THR A 6 10.55 -7.20 -10.11
C THR A 6 11.51 -7.55 -9.00
N ALA A 7 11.12 -7.23 -7.77
CA ALA A 7 11.92 -7.60 -6.63
C ALA A 7 11.61 -9.05 -6.25
N ASP A 8 12.61 -9.93 -6.36
CA ASP A 8 12.49 -11.38 -6.13
C ASP A 8 13.17 -11.76 -4.81
N TYR A 9 12.39 -12.12 -3.79
CA TYR A 9 12.86 -12.46 -2.44
C TYR A 9 12.72 -13.94 -2.16
N LYS A 10 13.14 -14.42 -0.99
CA LYS A 10 13.12 -15.86 -0.68
C LYS A 10 11.70 -16.41 -0.67
N PHE A 11 10.72 -15.67 -0.16
CA PHE A 11 9.34 -16.15 0.02
C PHE A 11 8.31 -15.39 -0.81
N VAL A 12 8.59 -14.14 -1.16
CA VAL A 12 7.70 -13.32 -1.98
C VAL A 12 8.39 -12.72 -3.20
N TYR A 13 7.60 -12.33 -4.19
CA TYR A 13 8.05 -11.48 -5.29
C TYR A 13 7.06 -10.35 -5.52
N ILE A 14 7.54 -9.26 -6.09
CA ILE A 14 6.72 -8.09 -6.45
C ILE A 14 6.56 -8.05 -7.97
N ARG A 15 5.32 -7.90 -8.44
CA ARG A 15 4.99 -7.69 -9.85
C ARG A 15 3.92 -6.62 -10.02
N LYS A 16 3.71 -6.16 -11.26
CA LYS A 16 2.53 -5.35 -11.58
C LYS A 16 1.27 -6.11 -11.18
N ALA A 17 0.34 -5.39 -10.54
CA ALA A 17 -0.92 -5.95 -10.11
C ALA A 17 -1.79 -6.31 -11.33
N HIS A 18 -2.62 -7.34 -11.18
CA HIS A 18 -3.58 -7.80 -12.17
C HIS A 18 -4.97 -7.88 -11.53
N PRO A 19 -6.08 -7.66 -12.27
CA PRO A 19 -7.44 -7.73 -11.71
C PRO A 19 -7.75 -9.01 -10.91
N GLY A 20 -7.19 -10.14 -11.33
CA GLY A 20 -7.30 -11.42 -10.61
C GLY A 20 -6.70 -11.44 -9.19
N ASP A 21 -5.89 -10.45 -8.81
CA ASP A 21 -5.31 -10.33 -7.47
C ASP A 21 -6.30 -9.76 -6.45
N ILE A 22 -7.33 -9.05 -6.93
CA ILE A 22 -8.26 -8.28 -6.09
C ILE A 22 -9.08 -9.20 -5.19
N LYS A 23 -9.78 -10.17 -5.79
CA LYS A 23 -10.72 -11.03 -5.05
C LYS A 23 -10.05 -11.79 -3.89
N PRO A 24 -8.91 -12.49 -4.08
CA PRO A 24 -8.26 -13.18 -2.98
C PRO A 24 -7.78 -12.25 -1.86
N ILE A 25 -7.35 -11.02 -2.20
CA ILE A 25 -6.96 -10.02 -1.18
C ILE A 25 -8.19 -9.52 -0.43
N ALA A 26 -9.26 -9.14 -1.15
CA ALA A 26 -10.47 -8.57 -0.58
C ALA A 26 -11.18 -9.54 0.38
N GLU A 27 -11.28 -10.83 0.01
CA GLU A 27 -11.91 -11.87 0.84
C GLU A 27 -11.19 -12.12 2.16
N ASN A 28 -9.88 -11.83 2.23
CA ASN A 28 -9.06 -12.06 3.42
C ASN A 28 -8.32 -10.80 3.88
N ILE A 29 -8.88 -9.62 3.64
CA ILE A 29 -8.21 -8.35 3.97
C ILE A 29 -8.09 -8.14 5.49
N ARG A 30 -7.05 -7.42 5.94
CA ARG A 30 -6.96 -6.97 7.34
C ARG A 30 -8.13 -6.08 7.71
N ASP A 31 -8.68 -6.27 8.91
CA ASP A 31 -9.84 -5.49 9.38
C ASP A 31 -9.55 -3.98 9.44
N ILE A 32 -8.29 -3.60 9.71
CA ILE A 32 -7.89 -2.18 9.73
C ILE A 32 -7.86 -1.56 8.33
N ASP A 33 -7.48 -2.33 7.31
CA ASP A 33 -7.44 -1.87 5.92
C ASP A 33 -8.87 -1.74 5.38
N ALA A 34 -9.75 -2.70 5.70
CA ALA A 34 -11.18 -2.59 5.36
C ALA A 34 -11.84 -1.37 6.02
N PHE A 35 -11.50 -1.10 7.28
CA PHE A 35 -11.95 0.10 7.99
C PHE A 35 -11.45 1.40 7.32
N GLU A 36 -10.20 1.45 6.88
CA GLU A 36 -9.64 2.62 6.19
C GLU A 36 -10.27 2.82 4.80
N CYS A 37 -10.54 1.74 4.04
CA CYS A 37 -11.28 1.82 2.78
C CYS A 37 -12.67 2.43 2.96
N ASP A 38 -13.44 1.91 3.92
CA ASP A 38 -14.79 2.41 4.24
C ASP A 38 -14.76 3.88 4.66
N ARG A 39 -13.85 4.25 5.56
CA ARG A 39 -13.85 5.59 6.16
C ARG A 39 -13.13 6.67 5.35
N CYS A 40 -12.10 6.32 4.58
CA CYS A 40 -11.32 7.29 3.80
C CYS A 40 -11.80 7.39 2.36
N ALA A 41 -12.23 6.28 1.75
CA ALA A 41 -12.63 6.23 0.35
C ALA A 41 -14.14 6.05 0.16
N SER A 42 -14.90 5.71 1.22
CA SER A 42 -16.32 5.35 1.12
C SER A 42 -16.56 4.22 0.11
N LEU A 43 -15.61 3.28 0.03
CA LEU A 43 -15.59 2.19 -0.93
C LEU A 43 -15.24 0.88 -0.22
N PRO A 44 -15.80 -0.25 -0.68
CA PRO A 44 -15.32 -1.55 -0.25
C PRO A 44 -13.88 -1.81 -0.75
N PRO A 45 -13.15 -2.76 -0.14
CA PRO A 45 -11.74 -3.00 -0.47
C PRO A 45 -11.45 -3.39 -1.92
N ASP A 46 -12.34 -4.18 -2.53
CA ASP A 46 -12.26 -4.56 -3.94
C ASP A 46 -12.35 -3.33 -4.85
N ALA A 47 -13.35 -2.47 -4.63
CA ALA A 47 -13.50 -1.23 -5.39
C ALA A 47 -12.32 -0.26 -5.20
N CYS A 48 -11.70 -0.21 -4.01
CA CYS A 48 -10.48 0.57 -3.79
C CYS A 48 -9.31 0.05 -4.65
N MET A 49 -9.11 -1.28 -4.71
CA MET A 49 -8.07 -1.88 -5.54
C MET A 49 -8.35 -1.73 -7.03
N GLU A 50 -9.61 -1.86 -7.46
CA GLU A 50 -10.04 -1.63 -8.85
C GLU A 50 -9.76 -0.20 -9.28
N LYS A 51 -10.07 0.78 -8.41
CA LYS A 51 -9.73 2.18 -8.64
C LYS A 51 -8.23 2.37 -8.79
N GLY A 52 -7.43 1.77 -7.91
CA GLY A 52 -5.97 1.83 -8.00
C GLY A 52 -5.42 1.22 -9.29
N LEU A 53 -5.98 0.12 -9.79
CA LEU A 53 -5.58 -0.45 -11.08
C LEU A 53 -5.91 0.46 -12.28
N LYS A 54 -6.98 1.24 -12.18
CA LYS A 54 -7.50 2.07 -13.27
C LYS A 54 -6.88 3.46 -13.31
N GLU A 55 -6.62 4.05 -12.15
CA GLU A 55 -6.36 5.49 -12.01
C GLU A 55 -4.95 5.80 -11.51
N ASP A 56 -4.27 4.87 -10.82
CA ASP A 56 -2.96 5.15 -10.25
C ASP A 56 -1.88 5.20 -11.32
N MET A 57 -0.80 5.90 -11.00
CA MET A 57 0.41 5.92 -11.83
C MET A 57 1.06 4.54 -11.83
N GLU A 58 1.16 3.89 -10.66
CA GLU A 58 1.64 2.52 -10.55
C GLU A 58 0.94 1.71 -9.46
N THR A 59 0.58 0.47 -9.80
CA THR A 59 -0.01 -0.50 -8.87
C THR A 59 0.69 -1.85 -8.97
N TYR A 60 1.03 -2.41 -7.81
CA TYR A 60 1.82 -3.64 -7.66
C TYR A 60 1.16 -4.61 -6.68
N SER A 61 1.47 -5.89 -6.85
CA SER A 61 1.11 -6.95 -5.92
C SER A 61 2.35 -7.61 -5.34
N ILE A 62 2.30 -7.91 -4.04
CA ILE A 62 3.24 -8.78 -3.34
C ILE A 62 2.65 -10.19 -3.39
N VAL A 63 3.35 -11.13 -4.01
CA VAL A 63 2.85 -12.48 -4.28
C VAL A 63 3.75 -13.50 -3.60
N GLU A 64 3.14 -14.49 -2.94
CA GLU A 64 3.82 -15.60 -2.31
C GLU A 64 4.33 -16.59 -3.38
N LYS A 65 5.56 -17.10 -3.20
CA LYS A 65 6.25 -17.85 -4.26
C LYS A 65 5.71 -19.26 -4.50
N GLU A 66 5.32 -19.97 -3.45
CA GLU A 66 4.97 -21.40 -3.50
C GLU A 66 3.52 -21.59 -3.95
N THR A 67 2.61 -20.92 -3.27
CA THR A 67 1.15 -20.93 -3.47
C THR A 67 0.69 -20.01 -4.60
N LYS A 68 1.52 -19.03 -5.00
CA LYS A 68 1.14 -17.95 -5.94
C LYS A 68 0.01 -17.06 -5.42
N GLU A 69 -0.28 -17.08 -4.12
CA GLU A 69 -1.30 -16.22 -3.51
C GLU A 69 -0.85 -14.76 -3.47
N PRO A 70 -1.69 -13.81 -3.91
CA PRO A 70 -1.44 -12.39 -3.69
C PRO A 70 -1.67 -12.05 -2.21
N LEU A 71 -0.65 -11.50 -1.56
CA LEU A 71 -0.67 -11.17 -0.13
C LEU A 71 -0.98 -9.71 0.16
N ALA A 72 -0.68 -8.82 -0.79
CA ALA A 72 -1.00 -7.40 -0.69
C ALA A 72 -1.01 -6.75 -2.07
N MET A 73 -1.72 -5.63 -2.16
CA MET A 73 -1.66 -4.70 -3.29
C MET A 73 -1.30 -3.31 -2.77
N PHE A 74 -0.44 -2.62 -3.49
CA PHE A 74 0.02 -1.28 -3.11
C PHE A 74 0.31 -0.45 -4.36
N GLY A 75 0.28 0.86 -4.21
CA GLY A 75 0.47 1.73 -5.36
C GLY A 75 0.76 3.17 -4.99
N VAL A 76 1.02 3.95 -6.05
CA VAL A 76 1.17 5.40 -6.02
C VAL A 76 0.26 6.02 -7.06
N GLY A 77 -0.64 6.89 -6.61
CA GLY A 77 -1.53 7.69 -7.46
C GLY A 77 -1.37 9.17 -7.17
N SER A 78 -2.14 10.01 -7.86
CA SER A 78 -2.11 11.46 -7.68
C SER A 78 -3.52 12.02 -7.54
N CYS A 79 -3.72 12.92 -6.57
CA CYS A 79 -4.95 13.69 -6.47
C CYS A 79 -4.87 14.91 -7.39
N ALA A 80 -5.47 14.82 -8.58
CA ALA A 80 -5.69 15.98 -9.42
C ALA A 80 -6.67 16.96 -8.74
N PRO A 81 -6.51 18.29 -8.90
CA PRO A 81 -5.54 19.01 -9.74
C PRO A 81 -4.22 19.38 -9.01
N HIS A 82 -4.00 18.92 -7.77
CA HIS A 82 -3.00 19.52 -6.88
C HIS A 82 -1.59 18.90 -6.96
N GLU A 83 -1.32 18.01 -7.92
CA GLU A 83 -0.03 17.29 -8.06
C GLU A 83 0.46 16.62 -6.77
N VAL A 84 -0.46 16.31 -5.86
CA VAL A 84 -0.15 15.61 -4.62
C VAL A 84 -0.22 14.11 -4.87
N CYS A 85 0.89 13.43 -4.63
CA CYS A 85 0.95 11.97 -4.73
C CYS A 85 0.44 11.32 -3.44
N TYR A 86 -0.21 10.16 -3.59
CA TYR A 86 -0.59 9.33 -2.46
C TYR A 86 0.00 7.94 -2.57
N LEU A 87 0.35 7.37 -1.40
CA LEU A 87 0.78 5.98 -1.26
C LEU A 87 -0.28 5.19 -0.51
N TRP A 88 -0.54 3.97 -0.95
CA TRP A 88 -1.51 3.09 -0.29
C TRP A 88 -1.05 1.65 -0.33
N MET A 89 -1.55 0.85 0.60
CA MET A 89 -1.34 -0.59 0.65
C MET A 89 -2.51 -1.28 1.36
N LEU A 90 -3.08 -2.29 0.71
CA LEU A 90 -4.10 -3.17 1.25
C LEU A 90 -3.55 -4.59 1.31
N ALA A 91 -3.63 -5.24 2.47
CA ALA A 91 -2.99 -6.53 2.69
C ALA A 91 -3.91 -7.54 3.36
N VAL A 92 -3.60 -8.82 3.15
CA VAL A 92 -4.35 -9.93 3.77
C VAL A 92 -4.06 -10.07 5.26
N LYS A 93 -4.97 -10.71 5.99
CA LYS A 93 -4.75 -11.16 7.37
C LYS A 93 -3.51 -12.04 7.42
N GLY A 94 -2.67 -11.80 8.44
CA GLY A 94 -1.42 -12.55 8.61
C GLY A 94 -0.28 -12.14 7.68
N PHE A 95 -0.41 -11.08 6.86
CA PHE A 95 0.64 -10.58 5.97
C PHE A 95 2.03 -10.50 6.63
N VAL A 96 2.11 -9.88 7.81
CA VAL A 96 3.36 -9.71 8.58
C VAL A 96 3.95 -11.06 9.01
N LYS A 97 3.11 -12.05 9.36
CA LYS A 97 3.57 -13.39 9.73
C LYS A 97 4.11 -14.15 8.52
N LYS A 98 3.50 -13.97 7.34
CA LYS A 98 3.89 -14.63 6.09
C LYS A 98 5.20 -14.07 5.51
N CYS A 99 5.36 -12.75 5.49
CA CYS A 99 6.48 -12.13 4.75
C CYS A 99 7.07 -10.84 5.37
N GLY A 100 6.78 -10.55 6.65
CA GLY A 100 7.11 -9.25 7.27
C GLY A 100 8.59 -8.87 7.22
N ALA A 101 9.51 -9.83 7.36
CA ALA A 101 10.96 -9.57 7.31
C ALA A 101 11.42 -9.11 5.91
N GLU A 102 10.96 -9.78 4.86
CA GLU A 102 11.27 -9.41 3.47
C GLU A 102 10.58 -8.09 3.12
N PHE A 103 9.30 -7.96 3.50
CA PHE A 103 8.53 -6.75 3.30
C PHE A 103 9.23 -5.51 3.88
N ILE A 104 9.71 -5.54 5.13
CA ILE A 104 10.36 -4.35 5.73
C ILE A 104 11.59 -3.92 4.93
N LYS A 105 12.41 -4.88 4.48
CA LYS A 105 13.62 -4.59 3.69
C LYS A 105 13.26 -3.92 2.35
N THR A 106 12.26 -4.46 1.68
CA THR A 106 11.87 -4.06 0.32
C THR A 106 11.04 -2.78 0.28
N SER A 107 10.07 -2.68 1.19
CA SER A 107 9.06 -1.63 1.17
C SER A 107 9.67 -0.24 1.28
N LYS A 108 10.73 -0.07 2.09
CA LYS A 108 11.45 1.19 2.20
C LYS A 108 12.10 1.62 0.89
N GLU A 109 12.58 0.67 0.09
CA GLU A 109 13.16 0.95 -1.22
C GLU A 109 12.07 1.39 -2.21
N TYR A 110 10.94 0.69 -2.27
CA TYR A 110 9.81 1.10 -3.13
C TYR A 110 9.23 2.46 -2.73
N VAL A 111 9.04 2.71 -1.42
CA VAL A 111 8.57 4.01 -0.93
C VAL A 111 9.54 5.12 -1.36
N ARG A 112 10.85 4.94 -1.19
CA ARG A 112 11.84 5.92 -1.67
C ARG A 112 11.78 6.11 -3.17
N ARG A 113 11.72 5.02 -3.95
CA ARG A 113 11.61 5.12 -5.41
C ARG A 113 10.38 5.92 -5.85
N PHE A 114 9.24 5.72 -5.18
CA PHE A 114 8.03 6.50 -5.46
C PHE A 114 8.22 7.98 -5.11
N VAL A 115 8.78 8.29 -3.94
CA VAL A 115 9.02 9.67 -3.51
C VAL A 115 10.05 10.37 -4.38
N ASP A 116 11.15 9.71 -4.73
CA ASP A 116 12.21 10.25 -5.60
C ASP A 116 11.70 10.53 -7.02
N HIS A 117 10.76 9.70 -7.52
CA HIS A 117 10.27 9.79 -8.90
C HIS A 117 9.03 10.69 -9.06
N TYR A 118 8.09 10.62 -8.12
CA TYR A 118 6.80 11.32 -8.19
C TYR A 118 6.69 12.51 -7.22
N GLY A 119 7.69 12.71 -6.36
CA GLY A 119 7.68 13.74 -5.33
C GLY A 119 7.01 13.29 -4.03
N PRO A 120 6.80 14.23 -3.10
CA PRO A 120 6.22 13.95 -1.79
C PRO A 120 4.91 13.18 -1.87
N CYS A 121 4.80 12.14 -1.05
CA CYS A 121 3.64 11.27 -1.00
C CYS A 121 2.93 11.37 0.36
N MET A 122 1.59 11.39 0.35
CA MET A 122 0.78 11.44 1.56
C MET A 122 -0.41 10.49 1.52
N ASN A 123 -0.92 10.08 2.67
CA ASN A 123 -2.26 9.50 2.74
C ASN A 123 -2.81 9.60 4.17
N LEU A 124 -4.11 9.34 4.32
CA LEU A 124 -4.73 9.14 5.61
C LEU A 124 -4.41 7.75 6.15
N ILE A 125 -4.27 7.67 7.47
CA ILE A 125 -4.08 6.44 8.21
C ILE A 125 -4.88 6.51 9.51
N ALA A 126 -5.54 5.41 9.87
CA ALA A 126 -6.27 5.35 11.11
C ALA A 126 -5.30 5.43 12.30
N ARG A 127 -5.62 6.23 13.31
CA ARG A 127 -4.81 6.39 14.52
C ARG A 127 -4.55 5.07 15.25
N LYS A 128 -5.53 4.15 15.18
CA LYS A 128 -5.44 2.79 15.75
C LYS A 128 -4.55 1.85 14.94
N ASN A 129 -4.12 2.21 13.71
CA ASN A 129 -3.24 1.41 12.85
C ASN A 129 -1.76 1.52 13.28
N THR A 130 -1.48 1.19 14.55
CA THR A 130 -0.16 1.39 15.16
C THR A 130 0.95 0.60 14.46
N SER A 131 0.63 -0.54 13.85
CA SER A 131 1.60 -1.34 13.10
C SER A 131 2.06 -0.63 11.82
N SER A 132 1.13 -0.19 10.98
CA SER A 132 1.46 0.54 9.76
C SER A 132 2.12 1.88 10.08
N LYS A 133 1.69 2.58 11.14
CA LYS A 133 2.36 3.81 11.60
C LYS A 133 3.84 3.60 11.95
N ARG A 134 4.19 2.52 12.68
CA ARG A 134 5.59 2.20 12.99
C ARG A 134 6.41 1.93 11.73
N TRP A 135 5.83 1.19 10.78
CA TRP A 135 6.48 0.90 9.50
C TRP A 135 6.66 2.17 8.64
N LEU A 136 5.63 3.00 8.51
CA LEU A 136 5.70 4.28 7.79
C LEU A 136 6.75 5.21 8.40
N LYS A 137 6.85 5.28 9.73
CA LYS A 137 7.92 6.03 10.41
C LYS A 137 9.32 5.50 10.03
N PHE A 138 9.48 4.19 9.93
CA PHE A 138 10.73 3.58 9.44
C PHE A 138 11.03 3.95 7.97
N CYS A 139 9.99 4.13 7.15
CA CYS A 139 10.10 4.62 5.77
C CYS A 139 10.36 6.14 5.67
N GLY A 140 10.28 6.89 6.76
CA GLY A 140 10.55 8.34 6.79
C GLY A 140 9.32 9.22 6.98
N ALA A 141 8.16 8.65 7.28
CA ALA A 141 6.93 9.42 7.43
C ALA A 141 6.93 10.35 8.65
N VAL A 142 6.43 11.56 8.42
CA VAL A 142 5.95 12.49 9.46
C VAL A 142 4.42 12.40 9.52
N PHE A 143 3.85 12.52 10.72
CA PHE A 143 2.41 12.41 10.94
C PHE A 143 1.82 13.75 11.38
N LEU A 144 0.70 14.13 10.76
CA LEU A 144 -0.08 15.32 11.06
C LEU A 144 -1.46 14.90 11.56
N PRO A 145 -1.95 15.44 12.69
CA PRO A 145 -3.29 15.13 13.18
C PRO A 145 -4.35 15.67 12.23
N VAL A 146 -5.38 14.87 11.94
CA VAL A 146 -6.54 15.29 11.12
C VAL A 146 -7.79 15.38 11.97
N ASN A 147 -8.14 14.31 12.69
CA ASN A 147 -9.24 14.27 13.64
C ASN A 147 -9.00 13.16 14.68
N GLU A 148 -10.02 12.79 15.46
CA GLU A 148 -9.90 11.78 16.50
C GLU A 148 -9.62 10.36 15.96
N GLU A 149 -10.05 10.08 14.73
CA GLU A 149 -9.90 8.77 14.08
C GLU A 149 -8.66 8.67 13.19
N PHE A 150 -8.23 9.77 12.56
CA PHE A 150 -7.23 9.78 11.50
C PHE A 150 -6.06 10.74 11.72
N GLU A 151 -4.92 10.35 11.16
CA GLU A 151 -3.77 11.19 10.90
C GLU A 151 -3.46 11.17 9.39
N MET A 152 -2.80 12.19 8.90
CA MET A 152 -2.17 12.19 7.60
C MET A 152 -0.69 11.87 7.78
N PHE A 153 -0.17 10.91 7.03
CA PHE A 153 1.27 10.73 6.91
C PHE A 153 1.78 11.46 5.68
N VAL A 154 2.99 11.99 5.75
CA VAL A 154 3.72 12.60 4.62
C VAL A 154 5.13 12.03 4.58
N ILE A 155 5.58 11.62 3.39
CA ILE A 155 6.95 11.18 3.12
C ILE A 155 7.51 12.09 2.02
N VAL A 156 8.67 12.69 2.29
CA VAL A 156 9.39 13.62 1.42
C VAL A 156 10.76 13.08 1.02
#